data_AF-V5JUQ0-F1
#
_entry.id   AF-V5JUQ0-F1
#
_cell.length_a   1.000
_cell.length_b   1.000
_cell.length_c   1.000
_cell.angle_alpha   90.00
_cell.angle_beta   90.00
_cell.angle_gamma   90.00
#
_symmetry.space_group_name_H-M   'P 1'
#
loop_
_entity.id
_entity.type
_entity.pdbx_description
1 polymer ?
#
loop_
_entity_poly.entity_id
_entity_poly.type
_entity_poly.pdbx_seq_one_letter_code
_entity_poly.pdbx_strand_id
1 'polypeptide(L)'
;KNMITGAAQMDGAILVVSGADGPMPQTKEHILLAKQVGVPNIVVFLNKEDQVDDPELLELVELEVRETLDKYEFPGDEIPIVTGSALLALEALIANPTTKRGDNPWVDKIHALMDQVDQYIPTPERQTDKPFLLAVEDVLSITGRGTVATGRVERGTLKVGDNVEIVGLKDTKSTVVTGLEMFKRTLDETMAGDNVGVLLRGVQKKDIERGMVLAKPGSITPHTKFEAQLYVLTKEEGGRHSPFLAGYQPQFYLRTTDCTGKIESFNHLSLANPFSVADEHSNKMAMPG
;
A
#
# COMPACT_ATOMS: atom_id res chain seq x y z
N LYS A 1 -3.37 3.64 -10.27
CA LYS A 1 -4.49 2.76 -9.84
C LYS A 1 -3.99 1.44 -9.25
N ASN A 2 -3.32 0.57 -10.02
CA ASN A 2 -2.84 -0.74 -9.51
C ASN A 2 -1.76 -0.61 -8.40
N MET A 3 -0.92 0.43 -8.46
CA MET A 3 0.11 0.65 -7.44
C MET A 3 -0.47 1.08 -6.09
N ILE A 4 -1.48 1.97 -6.07
CA ILE A 4 -2.15 2.44 -4.84
C ILE A 4 -2.80 1.26 -4.09
N THR A 5 -3.47 0.35 -4.81
CA THR A 5 -4.09 -0.83 -4.21
C THR A 5 -3.06 -1.81 -3.66
N GLY A 6 -1.89 -1.94 -4.29
CA GLY A 6 -0.82 -2.81 -3.80
C GLY A 6 -0.08 -2.22 -2.61
N ALA A 7 0.30 -0.93 -2.68
CA ALA A 7 1.11 -0.26 -1.67
C ALA A 7 0.37 -0.07 -0.33
N ALA A 8 -0.96 0.09 -0.36
CA ALA A 8 -1.78 0.14 0.87
C ALA A 8 -1.76 -1.17 1.68
N GLN A 9 -1.22 -2.25 1.12
CA GLN A 9 -1.06 -3.54 1.79
C GLN A 9 0.42 -3.91 1.98
N MET A 10 1.38 -3.02 1.76
CA MET A 10 2.80 -3.36 1.88
C MET A 10 3.28 -3.13 3.31
N ASP A 11 3.86 -4.17 3.92
CA ASP A 11 4.56 -4.08 5.21
C ASP A 11 5.96 -3.45 5.06
N GLY A 12 6.46 -3.38 3.83
CA GLY A 12 7.63 -2.65 3.40
C GLY A 12 7.75 -2.70 1.87
N ALA A 13 8.54 -1.80 1.29
CA ALA A 13 8.71 -1.71 -0.16
C ALA A 13 10.19 -1.73 -0.57
N ILE A 14 10.47 -2.29 -1.74
CA ILE A 14 11.78 -2.16 -2.40
C ILE A 14 11.66 -1.05 -3.45
N LEU A 15 12.35 0.07 -3.24
CA LEU A 15 12.42 1.17 -4.18
C LEU A 15 13.57 0.92 -5.17
N VAL A 16 13.24 0.62 -6.42
CA VAL A 16 14.23 0.41 -7.48
C VAL A 16 14.50 1.74 -8.18
N VAL A 17 15.75 2.17 -8.18
CA VAL A 17 16.22 3.38 -8.89
C VAL A 17 17.34 2.98 -9.84
N SER A 18 17.43 3.61 -11.00
CA SER A 18 18.54 3.37 -11.94
C SER A 18 19.77 4.14 -11.45
N GLY A 19 20.88 3.45 -11.21
CA GLY A 19 22.17 4.06 -10.89
C GLY A 19 22.73 4.93 -12.03
N ALA A 20 22.28 4.72 -13.26
CA ALA A 20 22.67 5.52 -14.41
C ALA A 20 21.79 6.77 -14.61
N ASP A 21 20.51 6.70 -14.24
CA ASP A 21 19.52 7.76 -14.53
C ASP A 21 19.18 8.61 -13.29
N GLY A 22 19.43 8.11 -12.08
CA GLY A 22 19.05 8.75 -10.82
C GLY A 22 17.55 8.75 -10.53
N PRO A 23 17.10 9.52 -9.52
CA PRO A 23 15.70 9.62 -9.14
C PRO A 23 14.86 10.42 -10.16
N MET A 24 13.97 9.70 -10.85
CA MET A 24 13.08 10.25 -11.87
C MET A 24 11.74 10.72 -11.27
N PRO A 25 10.89 11.47 -12.02
CA PRO A 25 9.59 11.93 -11.51
C PRO A 25 8.71 10.81 -10.92
N GLN A 26 8.72 9.62 -11.53
CA GLN A 26 7.99 8.45 -11.02
C GLN A 26 8.56 7.93 -9.69
N THR A 27 9.88 8.00 -9.48
CA THR A 27 10.50 7.67 -8.20
C THR A 27 9.93 8.55 -7.09
N LYS A 28 9.83 9.86 -7.35
CA LYS A 28 9.26 10.85 -6.41
C LYS A 28 7.78 10.60 -6.14
N GLU A 29 7.01 10.34 -7.20
CA GLU A 29 5.58 10.00 -7.07
C GLU A 29 5.37 8.71 -6.25
N HIS A 30 6.21 7.69 -6.46
CA HIS A 30 6.12 6.43 -5.72
C HIS A 30 6.47 6.57 -4.24
N ILE A 31 7.51 7.34 -3.90
CA ILE A 31 7.88 7.62 -2.51
C ILE A 31 6.73 8.37 -1.81
N LEU A 32 6.20 9.41 -2.46
CA LEU A 32 5.07 10.17 -1.94
C LEU A 32 3.85 9.27 -1.71
N LEU A 33 3.47 8.46 -2.70
CA LEU A 33 2.33 7.55 -2.56
C LEU A 33 2.57 6.49 -1.49
N ALA A 34 3.79 5.95 -1.38
CA ALA A 34 4.16 5.01 -0.33
C ALA A 34 3.99 5.63 1.08
N LYS A 35 4.40 6.88 1.27
CA LYS A 35 4.16 7.63 2.52
C LYS A 35 2.66 7.77 2.80
N GLN A 36 1.88 8.17 1.79
CA GLN A 36 0.45 8.44 1.96
C GLN A 36 -0.38 7.18 2.26
N VAL A 37 -0.01 6.04 1.69
CA VAL A 37 -0.67 4.76 1.98
C VAL A 37 -0.10 4.08 3.24
N GLY A 38 0.89 4.69 3.89
CA GLY A 38 1.42 4.24 5.17
C GLY A 38 2.42 3.10 5.09
N VAL A 39 3.18 2.97 4.00
CA VAL A 39 4.30 2.01 3.92
C VAL A 39 5.34 2.41 4.97
N PRO A 40 5.63 1.55 5.97
CA PRO A 40 6.42 1.95 7.13
C PRO A 40 7.94 1.95 6.86
N ASN A 41 8.42 1.04 6.00
CA ASN A 41 9.84 0.83 5.75
C ASN A 41 10.12 0.66 4.26
N ILE A 42 11.22 1.24 3.79
CA ILE A 42 11.68 1.14 2.40
C ILE A 42 13.13 0.67 2.41
N VAL A 43 13.47 -0.23 1.49
CA VAL A 43 14.87 -0.57 1.13
C VAL A 43 15.09 -0.15 -0.31
N VAL A 44 16.24 0.43 -0.63
CA VAL A 44 16.55 0.91 -1.98
C VAL A 44 17.45 -0.07 -2.70
N PHE A 45 17.14 -0.32 -3.97
CA PHE A 45 18.03 -1.00 -4.90
C PHE A 45 18.44 -0.07 -6.05
N LEU A 46 19.71 0.35 -6.07
CA LEU A 46 20.32 1.08 -7.18
C LEU A 46 20.70 0.08 -8.28
N ASN A 47 19.78 -0.09 -9.23
CA ASN A 47 19.89 -1.04 -10.32
C ASN A 47 20.72 -0.47 -11.48
N LYS A 48 21.16 -1.34 -12.40
CA LYS A 48 21.99 -1.00 -13.57
C LYS A 48 23.41 -0.52 -13.21
N GLU A 49 23.97 -1.03 -12.11
CA GLU A 49 25.40 -0.81 -11.77
C GLU A 49 26.32 -1.22 -12.94
N ASP A 50 25.92 -2.20 -13.76
CA ASP A 50 26.64 -2.64 -14.95
C ASP A 50 26.76 -1.59 -16.07
N GLN A 51 25.97 -0.52 -16.01
CA GLN A 51 25.96 0.55 -17.01
C GLN A 51 26.65 1.82 -16.51
N VAL A 52 27.24 1.79 -15.31
CA VAL A 52 27.89 2.93 -14.70
C VAL A 52 29.39 2.67 -14.60
N ASP A 53 30.15 3.37 -15.44
CA ASP A 53 31.61 3.22 -15.52
C ASP A 53 32.35 4.03 -14.45
N ASP A 54 31.68 5.03 -13.84
CA ASP A 54 32.25 5.96 -12.87
C ASP A 54 31.62 5.74 -11.47
N PRO A 55 32.41 5.26 -10.48
CA PRO A 55 31.94 5.10 -9.11
C PRO A 55 31.43 6.40 -8.47
N GLU A 56 31.98 7.57 -8.84
CA GLU A 56 31.53 8.86 -8.28
C GLU A 56 30.08 9.19 -8.66
N LEU A 57 29.64 8.74 -9.84
CA LEU A 57 28.25 8.92 -10.27
C LEU A 57 27.28 8.11 -9.41
N LEU A 58 27.64 6.88 -9.02
CA LEU A 58 26.80 6.06 -8.14
C LEU A 58 26.66 6.69 -6.75
N GLU A 59 27.75 7.22 -6.20
CA GLU A 59 27.72 7.93 -4.90
C GLU A 59 26.83 9.17 -4.97
N LEU A 60 26.89 9.93 -6.08
CA LEU A 60 26.02 11.09 -6.30
C LEU A 60 24.55 10.68 -6.37
N VAL A 61 24.23 9.62 -7.14
CA VAL A 61 22.86 9.12 -7.25
C VAL A 61 22.35 8.61 -5.91
N GLU A 62 23.19 7.94 -5.12
CA GLU A 62 22.84 7.52 -3.77
C GLU A 62 22.44 8.72 -2.90
N LEU A 63 23.25 9.78 -2.92
CA LEU A 63 22.98 11.01 -2.18
C LEU A 63 21.65 11.65 -2.62
N GLU A 64 21.40 11.79 -3.91
CA GLU A 64 20.14 12.36 -4.43
C GLU A 64 18.91 11.52 -4.02
N VAL A 65 19.06 10.19 -3.95
CA VAL A 65 17.98 9.31 -3.48
C VAL A 65 17.72 9.50 -1.98
N ARG A 66 18.76 9.62 -1.15
CA ARG A 66 18.62 9.90 0.29
C ARG A 66 17.93 11.23 0.53
N GLU A 67 18.37 12.30 -0.14
CA GLU A 67 17.73 13.62 -0.05
C GLU A 67 16.26 13.58 -0.50
N THR A 68 15.95 12.81 -1.54
CA THR A 68 14.57 12.62 -2.00
C THR A 68 13.72 11.89 -0.96
N LEU A 69 14.26 10.87 -0.30
CA LEU A 69 13.58 10.15 0.78
C LEU A 69 13.33 11.08 1.98
N ASP A 70 14.32 11.86 2.41
CA ASP A 70 14.21 12.83 3.50
C ASP A 70 13.15 13.89 3.21
N LYS A 71 13.11 14.40 1.97
CA LYS A 71 12.09 15.37 1.53
C LYS A 71 10.66 14.86 1.73
N TYR A 72 10.44 13.55 1.60
CA TYR A 72 9.13 12.91 1.78
C TYR A 72 9.00 12.23 3.16
N GLU A 73 9.79 12.68 4.13
CA GLU A 73 9.73 12.26 5.53
C GLU A 73 10.01 10.76 5.76
N PHE A 74 10.86 10.15 4.93
CA PHE A 74 11.51 8.88 5.21
C PHE A 74 12.91 9.14 5.78
N PRO A 75 13.45 8.26 6.65
CA PRO A 75 14.79 8.44 7.21
C PRO A 75 15.86 8.05 6.17
N GLY A 76 16.17 8.95 5.25
CA GLY A 76 17.06 8.72 4.12
C GLY A 76 18.43 8.18 4.53
N ASP A 77 19.00 8.68 5.64
CA ASP A 77 20.28 8.24 6.18
C ASP A 77 20.27 6.83 6.78
N GLU A 78 19.12 6.36 7.30
CA GLU A 78 19.00 5.04 7.94
C GLU A 78 18.60 3.94 6.95
N ILE A 79 17.95 4.32 5.84
CA ILE A 79 17.48 3.38 4.84
C ILE A 79 18.66 2.66 4.16
N PRO A 80 18.66 1.30 4.13
CA PRO A 80 19.66 0.54 3.41
C PRO A 80 19.55 0.75 1.90
N ILE A 81 20.70 0.97 1.26
CA ILE A 81 20.82 1.10 -0.19
C ILE A 81 21.78 0.02 -0.67
N VAL A 82 21.34 -0.79 -1.63
CA VAL A 82 22.15 -1.84 -2.26
C VAL A 82 22.29 -1.55 -3.74
N THR A 83 23.52 -1.53 -4.25
CA THR A 83 23.84 -1.38 -5.67
C THR A 83 23.95 -2.74 -6.36
N GLY A 84 23.46 -2.86 -7.58
CA GLY A 84 23.56 -4.10 -8.34
C GLY A 84 23.05 -4.02 -9.77
N SER A 85 23.10 -5.17 -10.46
CA SER A 85 22.47 -5.37 -11.76
C SER A 85 21.46 -6.51 -11.68
N ALA A 86 20.18 -6.18 -11.70
CA ALA A 86 19.11 -7.18 -11.75
C ALA A 86 19.15 -7.98 -13.05
N LEU A 87 19.58 -7.37 -14.16
CA LEU A 87 19.69 -8.04 -15.46
C LEU A 87 20.77 -9.12 -15.43
N LEU A 88 22.00 -8.77 -15.04
CA LEU A 88 23.11 -9.72 -15.03
C LEU A 88 22.91 -10.83 -13.98
N ALA A 89 22.29 -10.51 -12.84
CA ALA A 89 21.89 -11.52 -11.86
C ALA A 89 20.88 -12.52 -12.44
N LEU A 90 19.87 -12.03 -13.17
CA LEU A 90 18.88 -12.88 -13.84
C LEU A 90 19.50 -13.74 -14.94
N GLU A 91 20.36 -13.18 -15.78
CA GLU A 91 21.06 -13.91 -16.84
C GLU A 91 21.93 -15.03 -16.27
N ALA A 92 22.65 -14.77 -15.17
CA ALA A 92 23.44 -15.77 -14.47
C ALA A 92 22.56 -16.93 -13.95
N LEU A 93 21.39 -16.63 -13.38
CA LEU A 93 20.43 -17.64 -12.90
C LEU A 93 19.76 -18.41 -14.04
N ILE A 94 19.55 -17.79 -15.21
CA ILE A 94 19.03 -18.50 -16.38
C ILE A 94 20.09 -19.47 -16.93
N ALA A 95 21.34 -19.01 -17.03
CA ALA A 95 22.45 -19.84 -17.50
C ALA A 95 22.74 -21.00 -16.53
N ASN A 96 22.64 -20.75 -15.23
CA ASN A 96 22.76 -21.77 -14.20
C ASN A 96 21.74 -21.53 -13.06
N PRO A 97 20.57 -22.22 -13.09
CA PRO A 97 19.54 -22.09 -12.06
C PRO A 97 19.95 -22.58 -10.67
N THR A 98 21.09 -23.27 -10.58
CA THR A 98 21.63 -23.78 -9.31
C THR A 98 22.75 -22.92 -8.73
N THR A 99 23.00 -21.74 -9.33
CA THR A 99 23.95 -20.74 -8.81
C THR A 99 23.62 -20.44 -7.35
N LYS A 100 24.60 -20.59 -6.47
CA LYS A 100 24.47 -20.32 -5.05
C LYS A 100 25.10 -18.99 -4.71
N ARG A 101 24.78 -18.50 -3.51
CA ARG A 101 25.48 -17.38 -2.89
C ARG A 101 26.99 -17.67 -2.84
N GLY A 102 27.80 -16.75 -3.34
CA GLY A 102 29.24 -16.83 -3.50
C GLY A 102 29.71 -17.23 -4.90
N ASP A 103 28.82 -17.73 -5.76
CA ASP A 103 29.20 -18.24 -7.10
C ASP A 103 29.19 -17.14 -8.18
N ASN A 104 28.46 -16.05 -7.97
CA ASN A 104 28.34 -14.96 -8.94
C ASN A 104 28.14 -13.60 -8.23
N PRO A 105 28.95 -12.57 -8.58
CA PRO A 105 28.91 -11.28 -7.88
C PRO A 105 27.55 -10.56 -8.00
N TRP A 106 26.85 -10.71 -9.13
CA TRP A 106 25.55 -10.06 -9.35
C TRP A 106 24.44 -10.76 -8.57
N VAL A 107 24.46 -12.10 -8.53
CA VAL A 107 23.54 -12.89 -7.70
C VAL A 107 23.78 -12.58 -6.21
N ASP A 108 25.03 -12.36 -5.82
CA ASP A 108 25.37 -11.97 -4.45
C ASP A 108 24.84 -10.59 -4.07
N LYS A 109 24.80 -9.62 -4.99
CA LYS A 109 24.14 -8.32 -4.74
C LYS A 109 22.63 -8.48 -4.51
N ILE A 110 21.96 -9.42 -5.20
CA ILE A 110 20.55 -9.72 -4.94
C ILE A 110 20.37 -10.38 -3.57
N HIS A 111 21.26 -11.29 -3.18
CA HIS A 111 21.25 -11.84 -1.82
C HIS A 111 21.49 -10.75 -0.77
N ALA A 112 22.42 -9.82 -1.00
CA ALA A 112 22.66 -8.70 -0.10
C ALA A 112 21.43 -7.79 0.02
N LEU A 113 20.71 -7.53 -1.09
CA LEU A 113 19.43 -6.81 -1.05
C LEU A 113 18.41 -7.53 -0.16
N MET A 114 18.26 -8.85 -0.32
CA MET A 114 17.33 -9.62 0.49
C MET A 114 17.75 -9.69 1.97
N ASP A 115 19.05 -9.77 2.26
CA ASP A 115 19.53 -9.70 3.64
C ASP A 115 19.18 -8.35 4.30
N GLN A 116 19.29 -7.23 3.56
CA GLN A 116 18.90 -5.91 4.05
C GLN A 116 17.38 -5.82 4.26
N VAL A 117 16.58 -6.42 3.38
CA VAL A 117 15.13 -6.53 3.56
C VAL A 117 14.81 -7.29 4.85
N ASP A 118 15.43 -8.45 5.06
CA ASP A 118 15.19 -9.29 6.25
C ASP A 118 15.63 -8.59 7.56
N GLN A 119 16.67 -7.76 7.52
CA GLN A 119 17.20 -7.06 8.69
C GLN A 119 16.45 -5.75 8.99
N TYR A 120 16.12 -4.98 7.94
CA TYR A 120 15.61 -3.62 8.08
C TYR A 120 14.09 -3.55 8.11
N ILE A 121 13.40 -4.41 7.37
CA ILE A 121 11.94 -4.43 7.38
C ILE A 121 11.51 -5.36 8.52
N PRO A 122 11.03 -4.82 9.66
CA PRO A 122 10.60 -5.65 10.77
C PRO A 122 9.47 -6.54 10.30
N THR A 123 9.45 -7.78 10.79
CA THR A 123 8.27 -8.61 10.63
C THR A 123 7.10 -7.87 11.28
N PRO A 124 6.07 -7.47 10.52
CA PRO A 124 4.97 -6.71 11.05
C PRO A 124 4.31 -7.51 12.16
N GLU A 125 4.08 -6.86 13.30
CA GLU A 125 3.34 -7.48 14.39
C GLU A 125 1.91 -7.74 13.89
N ARG A 126 1.60 -9.01 13.64
CA ARG A 126 0.28 -9.41 13.20
C ARG A 126 -0.71 -8.98 14.28
N GLN A 127 -1.61 -8.06 13.92
CA GLN A 127 -2.60 -7.49 14.84
C GLN A 127 -3.72 -8.49 15.16
N THR A 128 -3.36 -9.69 15.63
CA THR A 128 -4.25 -10.84 15.85
C THR A 128 -5.23 -10.62 17.00
N ASP A 129 -4.85 -9.81 17.99
CA ASP A 129 -5.71 -9.48 19.13
C ASP A 129 -6.80 -8.46 18.83
N LYS A 130 -6.75 -7.79 17.67
CA LYS A 130 -7.77 -6.81 17.27
C LYS A 130 -9.02 -7.49 16.71
N PRO A 131 -10.19 -6.80 16.69
CA PRO A 131 -11.37 -7.32 16.02
C PRO A 131 -11.10 -7.63 14.55
N PHE A 132 -11.51 -8.83 14.11
CA PHE A 132 -11.34 -9.31 12.74
C PHE A 132 -11.82 -8.29 11.71
N LEU A 133 -11.00 -8.05 10.69
CA LEU A 133 -11.37 -7.27 9.51
C LEU A 133 -10.61 -7.79 8.28
N LEU A 134 -11.35 -8.09 7.22
CA LEU A 134 -10.85 -8.43 5.90
C LEU A 134 -11.49 -7.51 4.85
N ALA A 135 -10.67 -6.89 4.01
CA ALA A 135 -11.15 -6.10 2.88
C ALA A 135 -11.48 -7.01 1.70
N VAL A 136 -12.70 -6.94 1.16
CA VAL A 136 -13.12 -7.79 0.06
C VAL A 136 -12.52 -7.28 -1.24
N GLU A 137 -11.72 -8.10 -1.90
CA GLU A 137 -11.05 -7.82 -3.17
C GLU A 137 -11.81 -8.42 -4.36
N ASP A 138 -12.32 -9.64 -4.21
CA ASP A 138 -13.12 -10.33 -5.22
C ASP A 138 -14.16 -11.26 -4.59
N VAL A 139 -15.18 -11.60 -5.36
CA VAL A 139 -16.30 -12.45 -4.95
C VAL A 139 -16.55 -13.53 -6.00
N LEU A 140 -16.33 -14.77 -5.58
CA LEU A 140 -16.51 -15.97 -6.37
C LEU A 140 -17.77 -16.70 -5.92
N SER A 141 -18.48 -17.33 -6.85
CA SER A 141 -19.60 -18.21 -6.55
C SER A 141 -19.21 -19.62 -6.95
N ILE A 142 -19.07 -20.52 -5.98
CA ILE A 142 -18.73 -21.92 -6.21
C ILE A 142 -20.01 -22.75 -6.21
N THR A 143 -20.34 -23.32 -7.36
CA THR A 143 -21.52 -24.19 -7.52
C THR A 143 -21.52 -25.30 -6.48
N GLY A 144 -22.60 -25.38 -5.71
CA GLY A 144 -22.78 -26.40 -4.66
C GLY A 144 -22.04 -26.13 -3.33
N ARG A 145 -21.18 -25.11 -3.24
CA ARG A 145 -20.53 -24.72 -1.97
C ARG A 145 -21.02 -23.39 -1.41
N GLY A 146 -21.25 -22.40 -2.27
CA GLY A 146 -21.71 -21.07 -1.85
C GLY A 146 -20.84 -19.94 -2.39
N THR A 147 -20.94 -18.78 -1.73
CA THR A 147 -20.23 -17.55 -2.12
C THR A 147 -18.95 -17.41 -1.31
N VAL A 148 -17.83 -17.20 -1.99
CA VAL A 148 -16.50 -16.99 -1.41
C VAL A 148 -16.08 -15.55 -1.63
N ALA A 149 -15.76 -14.85 -0.54
CA ALA A 149 -15.11 -13.54 -0.59
C ALA A 149 -13.60 -13.73 -0.41
N THR A 150 -12.80 -13.14 -1.28
CA THR A 150 -11.33 -13.19 -1.17
C THR A 150 -10.79 -11.84 -0.76
N GLY A 151 -9.71 -11.86 0.02
CA GLY A 151 -8.93 -10.66 0.33
C GLY A 151 -7.87 -10.93 1.40
N ARG A 152 -7.13 -9.87 1.72
CA ARG A 152 -6.16 -9.89 2.81
C ARG A 152 -6.84 -9.61 4.16
N VAL A 153 -6.54 -10.41 5.16
CA VAL A 153 -6.93 -10.10 6.55
C VAL A 153 -6.09 -8.93 7.04
N GLU A 154 -6.70 -7.77 7.28
CA GLU A 154 -5.99 -6.58 7.78
C GLU A 154 -5.64 -6.73 9.26
N ARG A 155 -6.55 -7.31 10.04
CA ARG A 155 -6.37 -7.49 11.49
C ARG A 155 -7.27 -8.58 12.04
N GLY A 156 -6.93 -9.04 13.24
CA GLY A 156 -7.64 -10.05 13.99
C GLY A 156 -7.43 -11.47 13.48
N THR A 157 -8.23 -12.37 14.02
CA THR A 157 -8.30 -13.78 13.62
C THR A 157 -9.74 -14.17 13.32
N LEU A 158 -9.93 -15.13 12.43
CA LEU A 158 -11.23 -15.69 12.09
C LEU A 158 -11.15 -17.21 12.01
N LYS A 159 -12.11 -17.90 12.61
CA LYS A 159 -12.22 -19.37 12.57
C LYS A 159 -13.44 -19.80 11.78
N VAL A 160 -13.38 -21.03 11.25
CA VAL A 160 -14.57 -21.66 10.68
C VAL A 160 -15.64 -21.80 11.77
N GLY A 161 -16.86 -21.35 11.47
CA GLY A 161 -17.98 -21.31 12.41
C GLY A 161 -18.23 -19.94 13.04
N ASP A 162 -17.29 -19.00 12.94
CA ASP A 162 -17.48 -17.65 13.48
C ASP A 162 -18.54 -16.86 12.72
N ASN A 163 -19.23 -15.97 13.45
CA ASN A 163 -20.13 -14.98 12.87
C ASN A 163 -19.33 -13.77 12.39
N VAL A 164 -19.67 -13.27 11.21
CA VAL A 164 -19.12 -12.04 10.63
C VAL A 164 -20.22 -11.14 10.08
N GLU A 165 -19.94 -9.86 9.97
CA GLU A 165 -20.77 -8.89 9.27
C GLU A 165 -20.14 -8.48 7.95
N ILE A 166 -20.96 -8.40 6.92
CA ILE A 166 -20.63 -7.79 5.62
C ILE A 166 -21.02 -6.32 5.72
N VAL A 167 -20.05 -5.41 5.67
CA VAL A 167 -20.24 -3.99 5.96
C VAL A 167 -19.80 -3.12 4.77
N GLY A 168 -20.56 -2.06 4.48
CA GLY A 168 -20.25 -1.05 3.46
C GLY A 168 -21.07 -1.22 2.19
N LEU A 169 -21.27 -0.14 1.42
CA LEU A 169 -22.04 -0.05 0.16
C LEU A 169 -23.54 -0.40 0.21
N LYS A 170 -23.93 -1.38 1.01
CA LYS A 170 -25.30 -1.87 1.22
C LYS A 170 -25.58 -2.00 2.72
N ASP A 171 -26.80 -2.40 3.07
CA ASP A 171 -27.17 -2.68 4.45
C ASP A 171 -26.30 -3.80 5.04
N THR A 172 -25.85 -3.59 6.29
CA THR A 172 -25.03 -4.57 7.01
C THR A 172 -25.78 -5.89 7.16
N LYS A 173 -25.14 -7.00 6.77
CA LYS A 173 -25.71 -8.34 6.86
C LYS A 173 -24.79 -9.28 7.65
N SER A 174 -25.34 -9.95 8.65
CA SER A 174 -24.60 -10.98 9.39
C SER A 174 -24.65 -12.33 8.66
N THR A 175 -23.56 -13.08 8.73
CA THR A 175 -23.44 -14.43 8.18
C THR A 175 -22.47 -15.26 9.02
N VAL A 176 -22.37 -16.56 8.70
CA VAL A 176 -21.49 -17.52 9.36
C VAL A 176 -20.42 -17.96 8.37
N VAL A 177 -19.18 -18.02 8.83
CA VAL A 177 -18.06 -18.57 8.07
C VAL A 177 -18.15 -20.09 8.07
N THR A 178 -18.15 -20.68 6.88
CA THR A 178 -18.31 -22.14 6.70
C THR A 178 -17.08 -22.83 6.12
N GLY A 179 -16.08 -22.06 5.73
CA GLY A 179 -14.80 -22.57 5.25
C GLY A 179 -13.82 -21.43 5.02
N LEU A 180 -12.54 -21.74 5.19
CA LEU A 180 -11.41 -20.87 4.91
C LEU A 180 -10.46 -21.62 3.97
N GLU A 181 -9.94 -20.94 2.95
CA GLU A 181 -9.03 -21.55 1.98
C GLU A 181 -7.92 -20.58 1.57
N MET A 182 -6.68 -21.06 1.53
CA MET A 182 -5.51 -20.33 1.02
C MET A 182 -4.72 -21.26 0.09
N PHE A 183 -4.46 -20.84 -1.15
CA PHE A 183 -3.69 -21.60 -2.15
C PHE A 183 -4.11 -23.08 -2.29
N LYS A 184 -5.42 -23.36 -2.40
CA LYS A 184 -6.00 -24.72 -2.48
C LYS A 184 -5.82 -25.59 -1.22
N ARG A 185 -5.50 -24.98 -0.09
CA ARG A 185 -5.44 -25.63 1.22
C ARG A 185 -6.56 -25.12 2.11
N THR A 186 -7.30 -26.04 2.71
CA THR A 186 -8.31 -25.71 3.72
C THR A 186 -7.62 -25.30 5.01
N LEU A 187 -8.17 -24.28 5.66
CA LEU A 187 -7.70 -23.76 6.95
C LEU A 187 -8.82 -23.86 7.99
N ASP A 188 -8.44 -24.10 9.23
CA ASP A 188 -9.37 -24.03 10.38
C ASP A 188 -9.49 -22.60 10.93
N GLU A 189 -8.40 -21.84 10.82
CA GLU A 189 -8.31 -20.43 11.20
C GLU A 189 -7.44 -19.63 10.23
N THR A 190 -7.67 -18.32 10.19
CA THR A 190 -6.86 -17.35 9.45
C THR A 190 -6.59 -16.13 10.33
N MET A 191 -5.50 -15.44 10.06
CA MET A 191 -5.04 -14.31 10.87
C MET A 191 -4.54 -13.15 10.03
N ALA A 192 -4.34 -12.00 10.67
CA ALA A 192 -3.79 -10.79 10.05
C ALA A 192 -2.55 -11.10 9.17
N GLY A 193 -2.58 -10.59 7.95
CA GLY A 193 -1.54 -10.79 6.92
C GLY A 193 -1.87 -11.89 5.89
N ASP A 194 -2.77 -12.82 6.21
CA ASP A 194 -3.14 -13.92 5.32
C ASP A 194 -4.00 -13.44 4.13
N ASN A 195 -3.72 -13.97 2.93
CA ASN A 195 -4.59 -13.86 1.75
C ASN A 195 -5.51 -15.08 1.69
N VAL A 196 -6.80 -14.91 1.96
CA VAL A 196 -7.72 -16.03 2.22
C VAL A 196 -9.02 -15.88 1.44
N GLY A 197 -9.59 -17.01 1.02
CA GLY A 197 -10.97 -17.13 0.58
C GLY A 197 -11.88 -17.56 1.74
N VAL A 198 -12.89 -16.75 2.04
CA VAL A 198 -13.86 -16.97 3.12
C VAL A 198 -15.20 -17.41 2.53
N LEU A 199 -15.63 -18.63 2.82
CA LEU A 199 -16.91 -19.18 2.36
C LEU A 199 -18.04 -18.77 3.33
N LEU A 200 -19.05 -18.06 2.81
CA LEU A 200 -20.11 -17.45 3.61
C LEU A 200 -21.45 -18.17 3.46
N ARG A 201 -22.11 -18.44 4.60
CA ARG A 201 -23.40 -19.14 4.63
C ARG A 201 -24.55 -18.23 4.18
N GLY A 202 -25.33 -18.68 3.20
CA GLY A 202 -26.58 -18.02 2.81
C GLY A 202 -26.39 -16.62 2.19
N VAL A 203 -25.17 -16.32 1.73
CA VAL A 203 -24.82 -15.09 1.03
C VAL A 203 -24.81 -15.39 -0.46
N GLN A 204 -25.50 -14.57 -1.25
CA GLN A 204 -25.44 -14.64 -2.71
C GLN A 204 -24.42 -13.64 -3.22
N LYS A 205 -23.87 -13.88 -4.43
CA LYS A 205 -22.92 -12.95 -5.07
C LYS A 205 -23.45 -11.50 -5.21
N LYS A 206 -24.76 -11.27 -5.22
CA LYS A 206 -25.34 -9.92 -5.25
C LYS A 206 -25.29 -9.18 -3.90
N ASP A 207 -25.18 -9.94 -2.81
CA ASP A 207 -25.22 -9.42 -1.43
C ASP A 207 -23.85 -8.93 -0.97
N ILE A 208 -22.78 -9.28 -1.68
CA ILE A 208 -21.39 -8.96 -1.34
C ILE A 208 -20.62 -8.60 -2.60
N GLU A 209 -19.84 -7.53 -2.55
CA GLU A 209 -19.02 -7.08 -3.67
C GLU A 209 -17.69 -6.49 -3.20
N ARG A 210 -16.78 -6.29 -4.15
CA ARG A 210 -15.51 -5.60 -3.90
C ARG A 210 -15.76 -4.23 -3.29
N GLY A 211 -14.95 -3.86 -2.30
CA GLY A 211 -15.11 -2.61 -1.56
C GLY A 211 -16.01 -2.72 -0.33
N MET A 212 -16.61 -3.87 -0.07
CA MET A 212 -17.17 -4.19 1.26
C MET A 212 -16.06 -4.77 2.15
N VAL A 213 -16.34 -4.89 3.45
CA VAL A 213 -15.46 -5.59 4.40
C VAL A 213 -16.20 -6.71 5.11
N LEU A 214 -15.49 -7.79 5.43
CA LEU A 214 -15.92 -8.77 6.42
C LEU A 214 -15.33 -8.37 7.77
N ALA A 215 -16.17 -8.19 8.78
CA ALA A 215 -15.72 -7.74 10.09
C ALA A 215 -16.34 -8.54 11.23
N LYS A 216 -15.67 -8.54 12.39
CA LYS A 216 -16.28 -9.00 13.64
C LYS A 216 -17.58 -8.20 13.89
N PRO A 217 -18.71 -8.83 14.24
CA PRO A 217 -19.98 -8.13 14.41
C PRO A 217 -19.87 -6.94 15.37
N GLY A 218 -20.42 -5.79 14.96
CA GLY A 218 -20.42 -4.56 15.73
C GLY A 218 -19.06 -3.86 15.88
N SER A 219 -17.98 -4.37 15.26
CA SER A 219 -16.64 -3.77 15.38
C SER A 219 -16.37 -2.60 14.43
N ILE A 220 -17.20 -2.44 13.40
CA ILE A 220 -17.12 -1.33 12.44
C ILE A 220 -18.52 -1.03 11.90
N THR A 221 -18.82 0.26 11.70
CA THR A 221 -20.06 0.74 11.09
C THR A 221 -19.78 1.49 9.80
N PRO A 222 -20.66 1.44 8.80
CA PRO A 222 -20.48 2.20 7.56
C PRO A 222 -20.78 3.69 7.81
N HIS A 223 -19.99 4.57 7.19
CA HIS A 223 -20.15 6.03 7.29
C HIS A 223 -20.13 6.66 5.89
N THR A 224 -20.86 7.76 5.73
CA THR A 224 -20.96 8.52 4.46
C THR A 224 -20.42 9.95 4.57
N LYS A 225 -20.14 10.40 5.79
CA LYS A 225 -19.58 11.72 6.09
C LYS A 225 -18.45 11.55 7.09
N PHE A 226 -17.33 12.22 6.83
CA PHE A 226 -16.15 12.23 7.68
C PHE A 226 -15.36 13.51 7.43
N GLU A 227 -14.53 13.88 8.39
CA GLU A 227 -13.50 14.91 8.24
C GLU A 227 -12.17 14.21 7.99
N ALA A 228 -11.35 14.79 7.10
CA ALA A 228 -10.03 14.27 6.79
C ALA A 228 -9.07 15.42 6.52
N GLN A 229 -7.81 15.20 6.89
CA GLN A 229 -6.71 16.02 6.44
C GLN A 229 -6.30 15.55 5.04
N LEU A 230 -6.17 16.48 4.10
CA LEU A 230 -5.88 16.20 2.70
C LEU A 230 -4.62 16.95 2.29
N TYR A 231 -3.74 16.28 1.55
CA TYR A 231 -2.68 16.90 0.78
C TYR A 231 -3.08 16.91 -0.69
N VAL A 232 -3.04 18.07 -1.34
CA VAL A 232 -3.40 18.18 -2.76
C VAL A 232 -2.13 18.16 -3.58
N LEU A 233 -1.90 17.06 -4.32
CA LEU A 233 -0.72 16.89 -5.17
C LEU A 233 -0.47 18.10 -6.07
N THR A 234 0.77 18.58 -6.08
CA THR A 234 1.26 19.65 -6.98
C THR A 234 1.28 19.18 -8.44
N LYS A 235 1.43 20.12 -9.39
CA LYS A 235 1.57 19.77 -10.81
C LYS A 235 2.80 18.90 -11.06
N GLU A 236 3.89 19.20 -10.37
CA GLU A 236 5.17 18.51 -10.46
C GLU A 236 5.07 17.06 -9.94
N GLU A 237 4.13 16.80 -9.02
CA GLU A 237 3.79 15.48 -8.48
C GLU A 237 2.70 14.76 -9.29
N GLY A 238 2.36 15.25 -10.48
CA GLY A 238 1.32 14.65 -11.34
C GLY A 238 -0.11 14.99 -10.91
N GLY A 239 -0.28 15.97 -10.02
CA GLY A 239 -1.55 16.47 -9.55
C GLY A 239 -2.24 17.44 -10.51
N ARG A 240 -3.11 18.28 -9.96
CA ARG A 240 -3.95 19.19 -10.77
C ARG A 240 -3.18 20.45 -11.17
N HIS A 241 -3.45 20.97 -12.36
CA HIS A 241 -2.99 22.30 -12.77
C HIS A 241 -3.81 23.44 -12.15
N SER A 242 -5.09 23.18 -11.86
CA SER A 242 -6.05 24.18 -11.42
C SER A 242 -6.62 23.84 -10.04
N PRO A 243 -6.92 24.86 -9.22
CA PRO A 243 -7.58 24.66 -7.94
C PRO A 243 -8.93 23.99 -8.10
N PHE A 244 -9.42 23.42 -7.01
CA PHE A 244 -10.82 22.98 -6.91
C PHE A 244 -11.55 23.75 -5.81
N LEU A 245 -12.88 23.82 -5.96
CA LEU A 245 -13.78 24.52 -5.05
C LEU A 245 -14.52 23.54 -4.16
N ALA A 246 -15.10 24.04 -3.08
CA ALA A 246 -16.14 23.32 -2.36
C ALA A 246 -17.25 22.87 -3.33
N GLY A 247 -17.67 21.62 -3.20
CA GLY A 247 -18.54 20.94 -4.14
C GLY A 247 -17.83 20.08 -5.19
N TYR A 248 -16.49 20.08 -5.22
CA TYR A 248 -15.73 19.14 -6.05
C TYR A 248 -16.08 17.69 -5.71
N GLN A 249 -16.24 16.85 -6.74
CA GLN A 249 -16.66 15.46 -6.61
C GLN A 249 -15.61 14.48 -7.17
N PRO A 250 -14.48 14.25 -6.47
CA PRO A 250 -13.49 13.26 -6.87
C PRO A 250 -13.93 11.83 -6.51
N GLN A 251 -13.16 10.87 -7.01
CA GLN A 251 -13.20 9.49 -6.52
C GLN A 251 -12.29 9.35 -5.29
N PHE A 252 -12.84 8.79 -4.21
CA PHE A 252 -12.09 8.42 -3.01
C PHE A 252 -11.82 6.93 -3.05
N TYR A 253 -10.59 6.55 -2.71
CA TYR A 253 -10.18 5.15 -2.59
C TYR A 253 -9.95 4.85 -1.12
N LEU A 254 -10.76 3.94 -0.56
CA LEU A 254 -10.63 3.46 0.81
C LEU A 254 -10.48 1.94 0.77
N ARG A 255 -9.32 1.41 1.13
CA ARG A 255 -9.01 -0.03 0.98
C ARG A 255 -9.25 -0.50 -0.46
N THR A 256 -10.22 -1.39 -0.65
CA THR A 256 -10.62 -1.95 -1.95
C THR A 256 -11.83 -1.23 -2.55
N THR A 257 -12.42 -0.28 -1.83
CA THR A 257 -13.57 0.52 -2.21
C THR A 257 -13.13 1.75 -3.00
N ASP A 258 -13.77 2.01 -4.13
CA ASP A 258 -13.77 3.29 -4.81
C ASP A 258 -15.17 3.90 -4.77
N CYS A 259 -15.29 5.15 -4.31
CA CYS A 259 -16.57 5.84 -4.21
C CYS A 259 -16.46 7.32 -4.59
N THR A 260 -17.46 7.83 -5.31
CA THR A 260 -17.58 9.26 -5.57
C THR A 260 -17.99 9.96 -4.28
N GLY A 261 -17.18 10.89 -3.81
CA GLY A 261 -17.50 11.72 -2.65
C GLY A 261 -17.61 13.19 -3.06
N LYS A 262 -18.32 13.99 -2.26
CA LYS A 262 -18.39 15.45 -2.44
C LYS A 262 -17.61 16.12 -1.33
N ILE A 263 -16.68 16.99 -1.68
CA ILE A 263 -16.01 17.85 -0.71
C ILE A 263 -16.98 18.97 -0.32
N GLU A 264 -17.58 18.89 0.87
CA GLU A 264 -18.56 19.89 1.35
C GLU A 264 -17.89 21.21 1.71
N SER A 265 -16.75 21.16 2.42
CA SER A 265 -15.94 22.30 2.83
C SER A 265 -14.51 21.85 3.14
N PHE A 266 -13.58 22.80 3.25
CA PHE A 266 -12.21 22.57 3.73
C PHE A 266 -11.68 23.85 4.37
N ASN A 267 -10.76 23.68 5.32
CA ASN A 267 -9.98 24.76 5.93
C ASN A 267 -8.51 24.53 5.59
N HIS A 268 -7.80 25.62 5.31
CA HIS A 268 -6.35 25.56 5.12
C HIS A 268 -5.67 25.43 6.48
N LEU A 269 -4.84 24.42 6.66
CA LEU A 269 -3.96 24.33 7.84
C LEU A 269 -2.80 25.30 7.62
N SER A 270 -2.93 26.53 8.14
CA SER A 270 -1.79 27.45 8.21
C SER A 270 -0.92 27.09 9.42
N LEU A 271 0.39 26.91 9.20
CA LEU A 271 1.36 26.98 10.29
C LEU A 271 1.24 28.38 10.91
N ALA A 272 0.71 28.45 12.13
CA ALA A 272 0.48 29.71 12.82
C ALA A 272 1.82 30.43 13.04
N ASN A 273 2.07 31.47 12.24
CA ASN A 273 3.12 32.44 12.54
C ASN A 273 2.54 33.41 13.59
N PRO A 274 3.13 33.56 14.79
CA PRO A 274 2.53 34.35 15.89
C PRO A 274 2.37 35.86 15.61
N PHE A 275 2.64 36.31 14.38
CA PHE A 275 2.53 37.71 13.95
C PHE A 275 1.58 37.96 12.76
N SER A 276 0.89 36.94 12.22
CA SER A 276 -0.07 37.17 11.14
C SER A 276 -1.45 37.55 11.70
N VAL A 277 -1.88 38.77 11.40
CA VAL A 277 -3.26 39.24 11.61
C VAL A 277 -4.19 38.34 10.80
N ALA A 278 -5.24 37.81 11.44
CA ALA A 278 -6.19 36.91 10.82
C ALA A 278 -6.89 37.58 9.62
N ASP A 279 -6.61 37.07 8.41
CA ASP A 279 -7.49 37.30 7.27
C ASP A 279 -8.65 36.29 7.34
N GLU A 280 -9.80 36.74 7.87
CA GLU A 280 -11.10 36.05 7.83
C GLU A 280 -11.72 36.04 6.42
N HIS A 281 -10.91 35.75 5.40
CA HIS A 281 -11.40 35.42 4.07
C HIS A 281 -10.92 34.03 3.72
N SER A 282 -11.70 33.05 4.19
CA SER A 282 -11.60 31.64 3.82
C SER A 282 -11.50 31.52 2.30
N ASN A 283 -10.30 31.26 1.79
CA ASN A 283 -10.11 30.97 0.37
C ASN A 283 -10.97 29.74 0.03
N LYS A 284 -12.06 29.95 -0.72
CA LYS A 284 -12.99 28.90 -1.20
C LYS A 284 -12.33 27.94 -2.21
N MET A 285 -11.04 28.11 -2.47
CA MET A 285 -10.22 27.38 -3.43
C MET A 285 -9.13 26.61 -2.68
N ALA A 286 -9.02 25.31 -2.98
CA ALA A 286 -7.88 24.49 -2.61
C ALA A 286 -6.91 24.48 -3.79
N MET A 287 -5.72 25.03 -3.57
CA MET A 287 -4.63 24.97 -4.54
C MET A 287 -3.86 23.66 -4.36
N PRO A 288 -3.22 23.15 -5.43
CA PRO A 288 -2.15 22.16 -5.29
C PRO A 288 -1.03 22.67 -4.36
N GLY A 289 -0.52 21.81 -3.47
CA GLY A 289 0.43 22.14 -2.40
C GLY A 289 -0.20 22.33 -1.04
#